data_AF-A0A0R3GQK7-F1
#
_entry.id   AF-A0A0R3GQK7-F1
#
_cell.length_a   1.000
_cell.length_b   1.000
_cell.length_c   1.000
_cell.angle_alpha   90.00
_cell.angle_beta   90.00
_cell.angle_gamma   90.00
#
_symmetry.space_group_name_H-M   'P 1'
#
loop_
_entity.id
_entity.type
_entity.pdbx_description
1 polymer ?
#
loop_
_entity_poly.entity_id
_entity_poly.type
_entity_poly.pdbx_seq_one_letter_code
_entity_poly.pdbx_strand_id
1 'polypeptide(L)'
;MAPHETLLSQPVATVIAATIALAAAAIALIGVRIQISSAARESQRDRRAAFARARSDRRAEAELARQSRQSELELARNIERQKIVDRAVELTHSVNAMSFFGRGGSNRRPEFVSEYQQKCMEALLLRDQMLVADMHRGATAMREFLIAADGQYNNGDPDAETVGNLRIKVLARMRRDLDTGTIDTGDATAG
;
A
#
# COMPACT_ATOMS: atom_id res chain seq x y z
N MET A 1 -102.83 -0.26 -25.23
CA MET A 1 -101.47 -0.16 -25.80
C MET A 1 -100.48 -0.52 -24.72
N ALA A 2 -100.00 -1.75 -24.72
CA ALA A 2 -98.86 -2.18 -23.91
C ALA A 2 -97.69 -2.37 -24.88
N PRO A 3 -96.52 -1.74 -24.64
CA PRO A 3 -95.41 -1.78 -25.56
C PRO A 3 -94.71 -3.14 -25.51
N HIS A 4 -94.10 -3.49 -26.65
CA HIS A 4 -93.40 -4.72 -26.91
C HIS A 4 -92.23 -4.94 -25.95
N GLU A 5 -92.31 -5.97 -25.11
CA GLU A 5 -91.12 -6.60 -24.55
C GLU A 5 -90.56 -7.53 -25.62
N THR A 6 -89.49 -7.08 -26.28
CA THR A 6 -88.67 -7.93 -27.16
C THR A 6 -88.01 -9.00 -26.32
N LEU A 7 -88.69 -10.14 -26.17
CA LEU A 7 -88.11 -11.39 -25.68
C LEU A 7 -87.09 -11.87 -26.71
N LEU A 8 -85.83 -11.45 -26.53
CA LEU A 8 -84.69 -12.11 -27.15
C LEU A 8 -84.80 -13.61 -26.84
N SER A 9 -84.98 -14.43 -27.88
CA SER A 9 -85.05 -15.88 -27.73
C SER A 9 -83.85 -16.38 -26.92
N GLN A 10 -84.10 -17.18 -25.89
CA GLN A 10 -83.10 -17.87 -25.06
C GLN A 10 -81.84 -18.35 -25.82
N PRO A 11 -81.94 -18.93 -27.04
CA PRO A 11 -80.76 -19.34 -27.80
C PRO A 11 -79.88 -18.19 -28.32
N VAL A 12 -80.45 -17.03 -28.64
CA VAL A 12 -79.66 -15.86 -29.13
C VAL A 12 -78.92 -15.20 -27.97
N ALA A 13 -79.56 -15.09 -26.80
CA ALA A 13 -78.92 -14.54 -25.61
C ALA A 13 -77.73 -15.39 -25.13
N THR A 14 -77.82 -16.72 -25.26
CA THR A 14 -76.73 -17.65 -24.90
C THR A 14 -75.55 -17.57 -25.87
N VAL A 15 -75.79 -17.42 -27.17
CA VAL A 15 -74.70 -17.23 -28.16
C VAL A 15 -73.96 -15.91 -27.93
N ILE A 16 -74.69 -14.82 -27.68
CA ILE A 16 -74.07 -13.52 -27.38
C ILE A 16 -73.25 -13.61 -26.08
N ALA A 17 -73.80 -14.21 -25.02
CA ALA A 17 -73.07 -14.42 -23.76
C ALA A 17 -71.81 -15.27 -23.96
N ALA A 18 -71.87 -16.34 -24.76
CA ALA A 18 -70.72 -17.18 -25.07
C ALA A 18 -69.62 -16.42 -25.85
N THR A 19 -69.99 -15.59 -26.82
CA THR A 19 -69.02 -14.78 -27.59
C THR A 19 -68.36 -13.70 -26.74
N ILE A 20 -69.10 -13.06 -25.83
CA ILE A 20 -68.54 -12.09 -24.87
C ILE A 20 -67.60 -12.79 -23.89
N ALA A 21 -67.98 -13.98 -23.39
CA ALA A 21 -67.13 -14.78 -22.52
C ALA A 21 -65.83 -15.21 -23.22
N LEU A 22 -65.90 -15.59 -24.51
CA LEU A 22 -64.73 -15.95 -25.30
C LEU A 22 -63.80 -14.74 -25.54
N ALA A 23 -64.38 -13.57 -25.84
CA ALA A 23 -63.64 -12.33 -26.01
C ALA A 23 -62.95 -11.90 -24.72
N ALA A 24 -63.64 -11.98 -23.58
CA ALA A 24 -63.09 -11.69 -22.26
C ALA A 24 -61.94 -12.66 -21.90
N ALA A 25 -62.10 -13.95 -22.19
CA ALA A 25 -61.06 -14.95 -21.99
C ALA A 25 -59.82 -14.70 -22.86
N ALA A 26 -60.00 -14.30 -24.11
CA ALA A 26 -58.91 -13.98 -25.02
C ALA A 26 -58.12 -12.73 -24.56
N ILE A 27 -58.81 -11.68 -24.11
CA ILE A 27 -58.18 -10.46 -23.57
C ILE A 27 -57.39 -10.78 -22.30
N ALA A 28 -57.95 -11.60 -21.40
CA ALA A 28 -57.26 -12.03 -20.19
C ALA A 28 -55.97 -12.81 -20.51
N LEU A 29 -56.00 -13.71 -21.49
CA LEU A 29 -54.81 -14.46 -21.95
C LEU A 29 -53.70 -13.56 -22.50
N ILE A 30 -54.06 -12.51 -23.25
CA ILE A 30 -53.10 -11.53 -23.78
C ILE A 30 -52.47 -10.73 -22.64
N GLY A 31 -53.27 -10.25 -21.68
CA GLY A 31 -52.80 -9.52 -20.51
C GLY A 31 -51.78 -10.31 -19.68
N VAL A 32 -52.07 -11.58 -19.42
CA VAL A 32 -51.17 -12.49 -18.70
C VAL A 32 -49.86 -12.73 -19.46
N ARG A 33 -49.93 -12.93 -20.79
CA ARG A 33 -48.70 -13.09 -21.60
C ARG A 33 -47.80 -11.85 -21.57
N ILE A 34 -48.37 -10.65 -21.61
CA ILE A 34 -47.60 -9.42 -21.55
C ILE A 34 -46.90 -9.30 -20.18
N GLN A 35 -47.62 -9.55 -19.08
CA GLN A 35 -47.04 -9.51 -17.73
C GLN A 35 -45.91 -10.54 -17.53
N ILE A 36 -46.07 -11.76 -18.03
CA ILE A 36 -45.02 -12.79 -17.97
C ILE A 36 -43.78 -12.32 -18.77
N SER A 37 -44.00 -11.76 -19.97
CA SER A 37 -42.91 -11.30 -20.82
C SER A 37 -42.17 -10.07 -20.24
N SER A 38 -42.86 -9.16 -19.56
CA SER A 38 -42.25 -8.01 -18.91
C SER A 38 -41.46 -8.43 -17.68
N ALA A 39 -42.03 -9.29 -16.83
CA ALA A 39 -41.34 -9.84 -15.66
C ALA A 39 -40.09 -10.64 -16.05
N ALA A 40 -40.14 -11.40 -17.15
CA ALA A 40 -38.98 -12.11 -17.67
C ALA A 40 -37.86 -11.16 -18.15
N ARG A 41 -38.21 -10.04 -18.79
CA ARG A 41 -37.23 -9.02 -19.22
C ARG A 41 -36.62 -8.27 -18.04
N GLU A 42 -37.42 -7.95 -17.03
CA GLU A 42 -36.97 -7.30 -15.80
C GLU A 42 -36.02 -8.22 -15.01
N SER A 43 -36.39 -9.50 -14.83
CA SER A 43 -35.51 -10.51 -14.23
C SER A 43 -34.18 -10.68 -14.97
N GLN A 44 -34.17 -10.62 -16.31
CA GLN A 44 -32.93 -10.65 -17.09
C GLN A 44 -32.07 -9.40 -16.89
N ARG A 45 -32.68 -8.21 -16.79
CA ARG A 45 -31.96 -6.95 -16.50
C ARG A 45 -31.35 -6.99 -15.09
N ASP A 46 -32.10 -7.46 -14.11
CA ASP A 46 -31.63 -7.59 -12.72
C ASP A 46 -30.47 -8.57 -12.60
N ARG A 47 -30.54 -9.72 -13.28
CA ARG A 47 -29.41 -10.66 -13.34
C ARG A 47 -28.18 -10.01 -13.95
N ARG A 48 -28.33 -9.27 -15.06
CA ARG A 48 -27.20 -8.56 -15.71
C ARG A 48 -26.62 -7.48 -14.79
N ALA A 49 -27.46 -6.73 -14.09
CA ALA A 49 -27.02 -5.72 -13.12
C ALA A 49 -26.30 -6.36 -11.92
N ALA A 50 -26.80 -7.49 -11.40
CA ALA A 50 -26.15 -8.25 -10.35
C ALA A 50 -24.78 -8.81 -10.79
N PHE A 51 -24.66 -9.34 -12.01
CA PHE A 51 -23.37 -9.78 -12.55
C PHE A 51 -22.39 -8.62 -12.75
N ALA A 52 -22.87 -7.44 -13.16
CA ALA A 52 -22.04 -6.25 -13.30
C ALA A 52 -21.52 -5.75 -11.95
N ARG A 53 -22.38 -5.71 -10.91
CA ARG A 53 -21.97 -5.38 -9.53
C ARG A 53 -20.96 -6.39 -9.00
N ALA A 54 -21.24 -7.68 -9.06
CA ALA A 54 -20.31 -8.73 -8.62
C ALA A 54 -18.94 -8.67 -9.33
N ARG A 55 -18.89 -8.25 -10.60
CA ARG A 55 -17.62 -8.05 -11.32
C ARG A 55 -16.89 -6.79 -10.86
N SER A 56 -17.63 -5.72 -10.54
CA SER A 56 -17.08 -4.49 -9.98
C SER A 56 -16.51 -4.74 -8.59
N ASP A 57 -17.26 -5.43 -7.73
CA ASP A 57 -16.87 -5.72 -6.34
C ASP A 57 -15.59 -6.56 -6.31
N ARG A 58 -15.50 -7.61 -7.14
CA ARG A 58 -14.27 -8.42 -7.27
C ARG A 58 -13.06 -7.60 -7.75
N ARG A 59 -13.28 -6.57 -8.59
CA ARG A 59 -12.18 -5.68 -9.03
C ARG A 59 -11.75 -4.75 -7.91
N ALA A 60 -12.71 -4.19 -7.16
CA ALA A 60 -12.45 -3.35 -6.02
C ALA A 60 -11.69 -4.12 -4.92
N GLU A 61 -12.13 -5.33 -4.58
CA GLU A 61 -11.45 -6.22 -3.63
C GLU A 61 -10.03 -6.59 -4.09
N ALA A 62 -9.85 -6.91 -5.38
CA ALA A 62 -8.53 -7.21 -5.91
C ALA A 62 -7.58 -6.01 -5.88
N GLU A 63 -8.09 -4.80 -6.07
CA GLU A 63 -7.31 -3.57 -6.02
C GLU A 63 -6.95 -3.19 -4.58
N LEU A 64 -7.90 -3.30 -3.65
CA LEU A 64 -7.64 -3.15 -2.21
C LEU A 64 -6.58 -4.15 -1.73
N ALA A 65 -6.66 -5.41 -2.17
CA ALA A 65 -5.66 -6.43 -1.84
C ALA A 65 -4.29 -6.18 -2.49
N ARG A 66 -4.21 -5.43 -3.60
CA ARG A 66 -2.93 -5.00 -4.17
C ARG A 66 -2.35 -3.83 -3.38
N GLN A 67 -3.17 -2.84 -3.08
CA GLN A 67 -2.78 -1.67 -2.28
C GLN A 67 -2.31 -2.08 -0.89
N SER A 68 -3.04 -2.97 -0.22
CA SER A 68 -2.66 -3.53 1.09
C SER A 68 -1.31 -4.24 1.03
N ARG A 69 -1.07 -5.11 0.03
CA ARG A 69 0.23 -5.77 -0.13
C ARG A 69 1.36 -4.79 -0.44
N GLN A 70 1.11 -3.76 -1.24
CA GLN A 70 2.10 -2.72 -1.52
C GLN A 70 2.46 -1.94 -0.25
N SER A 71 1.46 -1.53 0.52
CA SER A 71 1.65 -0.85 1.81
C SER A 71 2.40 -1.71 2.82
N GLU A 72 2.11 -3.02 2.91
CA GLU A 72 2.84 -3.94 3.78
C GLU A 72 4.32 -4.07 3.39
N LEU A 73 4.62 -4.17 2.10
CA LEU A 73 5.99 -4.25 1.60
C LEU A 73 6.77 -2.95 1.86
N GLU A 74 6.10 -1.79 1.72
CA GLU A 74 6.69 -0.49 2.02
C GLU A 74 6.95 -0.33 3.52
N LEU A 75 6.01 -0.73 4.37
CA LEU A 75 6.20 -0.75 5.82
C LEU A 75 7.40 -1.63 6.20
N ALA A 76 7.51 -2.82 5.61
CA ALA A 76 8.63 -3.72 5.85
C ALA A 76 9.98 -3.10 5.47
N ARG A 77 10.05 -2.43 4.30
CA ARG A 77 11.24 -1.69 3.85
C ARG A 77 11.60 -0.54 4.79
N ASN A 78 10.61 0.22 5.27
CA ASN A 78 10.84 1.33 6.19
C ASN A 78 11.34 0.83 7.56
N ILE A 79 10.81 -0.29 8.05
CA ILE A 79 11.31 -0.95 9.27
C ILE A 79 12.77 -1.39 9.08
N GLU A 80 13.12 -1.96 7.93
CA GLU A 80 14.51 -2.36 7.62
C GLU A 80 15.45 -1.15 7.59
N ARG A 81 15.06 -0.07 6.90
CA ARG A 81 15.82 1.19 6.86
C ARG A 81 16.00 1.79 8.25
N GLN A 82 14.97 1.78 9.10
CA GLN A 82 15.07 2.26 10.48
C GLN A 82 16.11 1.46 11.29
N LYS A 83 16.11 0.12 11.18
CA LYS A 83 17.10 -0.74 11.85
C LYS A 83 18.54 -0.40 11.42
N ILE A 84 18.74 -0.10 10.13
CA ILE A 84 20.03 0.32 9.59
C ILE A 84 20.47 1.65 10.23
N VAL A 85 19.56 2.63 10.36
CA VAL A 85 19.83 3.91 11.02
C VAL A 85 20.19 3.71 12.49
N ASP A 86 19.43 2.91 13.22
CA ASP A 86 19.68 2.65 14.65
C ASP A 86 21.06 2.02 14.85
N ARG A 87 21.41 1.03 14.01
CA ARG A 87 22.74 0.41 14.03
C ARG A 87 23.85 1.39 13.67
N ALA A 88 23.59 2.31 12.75
CA ALA A 88 24.56 3.33 12.37
C ALA A 88 24.84 4.33 13.50
N VAL A 89 23.83 4.69 14.29
CA VAL A 89 24.00 5.60 15.45
C VAL A 89 24.98 5.01 16.45
N GLU A 90 24.78 3.75 16.83
CA GLU A 90 25.67 3.03 17.76
C GLU A 90 27.09 2.93 17.20
N LEU A 91 27.20 2.48 15.96
CA LEU A 91 28.47 2.11 15.37
C LEU A 91 29.35 3.32 15.04
N THR A 92 28.74 4.39 14.50
CA THR A 92 29.47 5.66 14.29
C THR A 92 29.90 6.30 15.60
N HIS A 93 29.12 6.14 16.67
CA HIS A 93 29.52 6.60 18.00
C HIS A 93 30.74 5.82 18.51
N SER A 94 30.72 4.49 18.44
CA SER A 94 31.86 3.65 18.86
C SER A 94 33.11 3.96 18.06
N VAL A 95 33.02 4.02 16.73
CA VAL A 95 34.16 4.34 15.85
C VAL A 95 34.74 5.72 16.16
N ASN A 96 33.89 6.74 16.33
CA ASN A 96 34.33 8.10 16.68
C ASN A 96 35.00 8.15 18.06
N ALA A 97 34.47 7.43 19.04
CA ALA A 97 35.07 7.37 20.37
C ALA A 97 36.45 6.70 20.32
N MET A 98 36.56 5.54 19.65
CA MET A 98 37.83 4.84 19.54
C MET A 98 38.86 5.57 18.67
N SER A 99 38.45 6.27 17.61
CA SER A 99 39.36 7.13 16.83
C SER A 99 39.85 8.33 17.64
N PHE A 100 39.07 8.81 18.61
CA PHE A 100 39.47 9.90 19.52
C PHE A 100 40.35 9.43 20.68
N PHE A 101 39.97 8.34 21.36
CA PHE A 101 40.71 7.81 22.51
C PHE A 101 41.92 6.98 22.12
N GLY A 102 41.94 6.43 20.90
CA GLY A 102 43.06 5.68 20.33
C GLY A 102 44.20 6.55 19.77
N ARG A 103 44.21 7.87 20.05
CA ARG A 103 45.16 8.86 19.53
C ARG A 103 46.58 8.29 19.40
N GLY A 104 47.08 8.31 18.17
CA GLY A 104 48.40 7.81 17.79
C GLY A 104 49.54 8.38 18.65
N GLY A 105 50.39 7.49 19.11
CA GLY A 105 51.53 7.74 20.01
C GLY A 105 51.91 6.46 20.75
N SER A 106 52.96 6.53 21.59
CA SER A 106 53.52 5.42 22.41
C SER A 106 52.53 4.76 23.40
N ASN A 107 51.26 5.18 23.43
CA ASN A 107 50.19 4.68 24.29
C ASN A 107 49.03 3.98 23.54
N ARG A 108 49.24 3.55 22.28
CA ARG A 108 48.29 2.62 21.63
C ARG A 108 48.22 1.33 22.46
N ARG A 109 47.08 1.05 23.08
CA ARG A 109 46.88 -0.27 23.69
C ARG A 109 46.62 -1.28 22.56
N PRO A 110 47.43 -2.35 22.43
CA PRO A 110 47.28 -3.35 21.38
C PRO A 110 45.87 -3.97 21.35
N GLU A 111 45.25 -4.08 22.53
CA GLU A 111 43.90 -4.61 22.73
C GLU A 111 42.83 -3.79 21.99
N PHE A 112 43.00 -2.47 21.86
CA PHE A 112 42.05 -1.60 21.17
C PHE A 112 42.21 -1.58 19.65
N VAL A 113 43.32 -2.11 19.11
CA VAL A 113 43.54 -2.16 17.65
C VAL A 113 42.58 -3.13 17.00
N SER A 114 42.45 -4.33 17.57
CA SER A 114 41.54 -5.37 17.06
C SER A 114 40.09 -4.93 17.16
N GLU A 115 39.70 -4.31 18.28
CA GLU A 115 38.34 -3.83 18.50
C GLU A 115 37.98 -2.69 17.53
N TYR A 116 38.90 -1.74 17.33
CA TYR A 116 38.71 -0.67 16.35
C TYR A 116 38.52 -1.21 14.93
N GLN A 117 39.41 -2.11 14.49
CA GLN A 117 39.32 -2.73 13.17
C GLN A 117 38.00 -3.50 12.98
N GLN A 118 37.56 -4.23 14.00
CA GLN A 118 36.28 -4.93 13.98
C GLN A 118 35.12 -3.94 13.77
N LYS A 119 35.11 -2.80 14.46
CA LYS A 119 34.04 -1.81 14.33
C LYS A 119 34.07 -1.07 13.00
N CYS A 120 35.24 -0.82 12.44
CA CYS A 120 35.37 -0.33 11.07
C CYS A 120 34.83 -1.35 10.06
N MET A 121 35.08 -2.64 10.24
CA MET A 121 34.53 -3.69 9.38
C MET A 121 33.01 -3.79 9.49
N GLU A 122 32.46 -3.77 10.72
CA GLU A 122 31.02 -3.71 10.95
C GLU A 122 30.41 -2.49 10.23
N ALA A 123 31.09 -1.34 10.21
CA ALA A 123 30.59 -0.12 9.59
C ALA A 123 30.64 -0.16 8.06
N LEU A 124 31.63 -0.85 7.50
CA LEU A 124 31.68 -1.15 6.06
C LEU A 124 30.54 -2.08 5.65
N LEU A 125 30.27 -3.12 6.42
CA LEU A 125 29.13 -4.01 6.15
C LEU A 125 27.80 -3.27 6.25
N LEU A 126 27.65 -2.39 7.24
CA LEU A 126 26.46 -1.55 7.37
C LEU A 126 26.32 -0.60 6.17
N ARG A 127 27.41 0.00 5.69
CA ARG A 127 27.40 0.81 4.45
C ARG A 127 26.89 0.00 3.25
N ASP A 128 27.27 -1.26 3.13
CA ASP A 128 26.82 -2.10 2.03
C ASP A 128 25.33 -2.46 2.17
N GLN A 129 24.85 -2.71 3.40
CA GLN A 129 23.41 -2.85 3.69
C GLN A 129 22.63 -1.58 3.33
N MET A 130 23.18 -0.40 3.61
CA MET A 130 22.58 0.87 3.21
C MET A 130 22.43 0.99 1.70
N LEU A 131 23.40 0.52 0.91
CA LEU A 131 23.31 0.53 -0.55
C LEU A 131 22.21 -0.40 -1.06
N VAL A 132 22.05 -1.58 -0.44
CA VAL A 132 20.96 -2.51 -0.75
C VAL A 132 19.59 -1.92 -0.38
N ALA A 133 19.52 -1.10 0.66
CA ALA A 133 18.30 -0.44 1.11
C ALA A 133 18.01 0.92 0.40
N ASP A 134 18.71 1.24 -0.69
CA ASP A 134 18.66 2.50 -1.45
C ASP A 134 19.05 3.77 -0.64
N MET A 135 19.77 3.62 0.47
CA MET A 135 20.22 4.73 1.33
C MET A 135 21.59 5.28 0.88
N HIS A 136 21.69 5.70 -0.38
CA HIS A 136 22.96 6.05 -1.03
C HIS A 136 23.68 7.25 -0.40
N ARG A 137 22.94 8.26 0.08
CA ARG A 137 23.55 9.46 0.65
C ARG A 137 24.15 9.15 2.01
N GLY A 138 23.42 8.36 2.81
CA GLY A 138 23.92 7.81 4.07
C GLY A 138 25.16 6.95 3.88
N ALA A 139 25.14 6.03 2.89
CA ALA A 139 26.29 5.17 2.58
C ALA A 139 27.54 5.96 2.16
N THR A 140 27.36 7.00 1.33
CA THR A 140 28.46 7.88 0.90
C THR A 140 29.06 8.63 2.09
N ALA A 141 28.21 9.21 2.95
CA ALA A 141 28.66 9.89 4.14
C ALA A 141 29.37 8.92 5.12
N MET A 142 28.87 7.68 5.26
CA MET A 142 29.51 6.66 6.11
C MET A 142 30.93 6.34 5.63
N ARG A 143 31.13 6.24 4.31
CA ARG A 143 32.47 6.06 3.73
C ARG A 143 33.40 7.23 4.07
N GLU A 144 32.94 8.47 3.89
CA GLU A 144 33.72 9.66 4.24
C GLU A 144 34.11 9.68 5.73
N PHE A 145 33.15 9.37 6.59
CA PHE A 145 33.37 9.26 8.03
C PHE A 145 34.42 8.20 8.38
N LEU A 146 34.35 7.00 7.80
CA LEU A 146 35.31 5.92 8.09
C LEU A 146 36.73 6.27 7.63
N ILE A 147 36.88 6.92 6.48
CA ILE A 147 38.18 7.39 5.99
C ILE A 147 38.79 8.40 6.97
N ALA A 148 38.00 9.37 7.42
CA ALA A 148 38.47 10.38 8.37
C ALA A 148 38.77 9.78 9.76
N ALA A 149 37.91 8.87 10.23
CA ALA A 149 38.13 8.18 11.50
C ALA A 149 39.41 7.34 11.49
N ASP A 150 39.69 6.64 10.39
CA ASP A 150 40.92 5.86 10.24
C ASP A 150 42.15 6.77 10.15
N GLY A 151 42.05 7.89 9.43
CA GLY A 151 43.08 8.93 9.42
C GLY A 151 43.38 9.47 10.83
N GLN A 152 42.34 9.77 11.60
CA GLN A 152 42.47 10.25 12.98
C GLN A 152 43.08 9.18 13.91
N TYR A 153 42.63 7.94 13.82
CA TYR A 153 43.18 6.83 14.60
C TYR A 153 44.65 6.56 14.26
N ASN A 154 45.00 6.60 12.97
CA ASN A 154 46.32 6.23 12.48
C ASN A 154 47.37 7.31 12.69
N ASN A 155 47.01 8.56 12.38
CA ASN A 155 47.95 9.67 12.31
C ASN A 155 47.80 10.66 13.48
N GLY A 156 46.80 10.47 14.34
CA GLY A 156 46.54 11.39 15.45
C GLY A 156 46.14 12.79 14.98
N ASP A 157 45.43 12.86 13.85
CA ASP A 157 45.03 14.12 13.20
C ASP A 157 44.43 15.10 14.24
N PRO A 158 44.97 16.32 14.40
CA PRO A 158 44.61 17.20 15.51
C PRO A 158 43.18 17.72 15.45
N ASP A 159 42.53 17.65 14.29
CA ASP A 159 41.19 18.17 14.08
C ASP A 159 40.09 17.14 14.38
N ALA A 160 39.93 16.83 15.67
CA ALA A 160 38.88 15.94 16.18
C ALA A 160 37.46 16.47 15.90
N GLU A 161 37.30 17.76 15.61
CA GLU A 161 36.00 18.33 15.20
C GLU A 161 35.58 17.78 13.83
N THR A 162 36.52 17.44 12.96
CA THR A 162 36.22 16.93 11.60
C THR A 162 35.50 15.57 11.63
N VAL A 163 35.93 14.59 12.46
CA VAL A 163 35.26 13.28 12.52
C VAL A 163 33.90 13.37 13.24
N GLY A 164 33.80 14.18 14.28
CA GLY A 164 32.52 14.46 14.95
C GLY A 164 31.49 15.11 14.02
N ASN A 165 31.91 16.10 13.23
CA ASN A 165 31.07 16.75 12.23
C ASN A 165 30.65 15.78 11.11
N LEU A 166 31.55 14.93 10.65
CA LEU A 166 31.24 13.89 9.67
C LEU A 166 30.24 12.87 10.22
N ARG A 167 30.34 12.48 11.49
CA ARG A 167 29.31 11.64 12.13
C ARG A 167 27.92 12.31 12.09
N ILE A 168 27.83 13.59 12.43
CA ILE A 168 26.55 14.33 12.36
C ILE A 168 26.03 14.34 10.91
N LYS A 169 26.92 14.57 9.94
CA LYS A 169 26.58 14.53 8.50
C LYS A 169 26.04 13.17 8.08
N VAL A 170 26.64 12.07 8.54
CA VAL A 170 26.16 10.70 8.29
C VAL A 170 24.72 10.53 8.75
N LEU A 171 24.44 10.85 10.02
CA LEU A 171 23.10 10.69 10.61
C LEU A 171 22.06 11.58 9.92
N ALA A 172 22.45 12.82 9.58
CA ALA A 172 21.57 13.73 8.85
C ALA A 172 21.25 13.23 7.44
N ARG A 173 22.20 12.61 6.73
CA ARG A 173 21.98 12.03 5.40
C ARG A 173 21.12 10.77 5.47
N MET A 174 21.36 9.91 6.44
CA MET A 174 20.55 8.72 6.70
C MET A 174 19.09 9.05 6.98
N ARG A 175 18.84 10.06 7.83
CA ARG A 175 17.48 10.51 8.14
C ARG A 175 16.76 11.05 6.91
N ARG A 176 17.45 11.82 6.06
CA ARG A 176 16.87 12.28 4.79
C ARG A 176 16.53 11.12 3.85
N ASP A 177 17.38 10.10 3.79
CA ASP A 177 17.13 8.92 2.95
C ASP A 177 15.91 8.13 3.46
N LEU A 178 15.71 8.08 4.78
CA LEU A 178 14.50 7.52 5.42
C LEU A 178 13.24 8.33 5.04
N ASP A 179 13.30 9.66 5.16
CA ASP A 179 12.16 10.55 4.87
C ASP A 179 11.78 10.57 3.37
N THR A 180 12.74 10.38 2.46
CA THR A 180 12.45 10.21 1.02
C THR A 180 11.82 8.86 0.68
N GLY A 181 11.88 7.89 1.60
CA GLY A 181 11.26 6.59 1.47
C GLY A 181 9.86 6.49 2.05
N THR A 182 9.44 7.46 2.86
CA THR A 182 8.10 7.51 3.46
C THR A 182 7.12 8.18 2.49
N ILE A 183 6.08 7.44 2.10
CA ILE A 183 4.90 8.03 1.45
C ILE A 183 4.24 8.93 2.49
N ASP A 184 3.99 10.18 2.10
CA ASP A 184 3.03 11.06 2.75
C ASP A 184 1.68 10.36 2.65
N THR A 185 1.28 9.62 3.69
CA THR A 185 -0.05 9.03 3.80
C THR A 185 -1.01 10.19 4.03
N GLY A 186 -1.23 10.98 2.97
CA GLY A 186 -2.21 12.05 2.94
C GLY A 186 -3.50 11.47 3.47
N ASP A 187 -3.92 11.99 4.60
CA ASP A 187 -5.12 11.60 5.33
C ASP A 187 -6.32 11.79 4.40
N ALA A 188 -6.69 10.73 3.69
CA ALA A 188 -7.82 10.69 2.75
C ALA A 188 -9.16 10.62 3.50
N THR A 189 -9.28 11.32 4.63
CA THR A 189 -10.53 11.46 5.41
C THR A 189 -10.95 12.91 5.65
N ALA A 190 -10.24 13.90 5.09
CA ALA A 190 -10.67 15.29 5.08
C ALA A 190 -11.27 15.68 3.72
N GLY A 191 -12.56 15.39 3.52
CA GLY A 191 -13.33 15.81 2.33
C GLY A 191 -14.80 15.44 2.42
#